data_AF-A0A8J3WBR9-F1
#
_entry.id   AF-A0A8J3WBR9-F1
#
_cell.length_a   1.000
_cell.length_b   1.000
_cell.length_c   1.000
_cell.angle_alpha   90.00
_cell.angle_beta   90.00
_cell.angle_gamma   90.00
#
_symmetry.space_group_name_H-M   'P 1'
#
loop_
_entity.id
_entity.type
_entity.pdbx_description
1 polymer ?
#
loop_
_entity_poly.entity_id
_entity_poly.type
_entity_poly.pdbx_seq_one_letter_code
_entity_poly.pdbx_strand_id
1 'polypeptide(L)' 'MASLISRVRAYLSTPQGRRNLEKAKTMARDPRNQQRARSLLARLTGKRSRPRY' A
#
# COMPACT_ATOMS: atom_id res chain seq x y z
N MET A 1 -19.49 12.78 15.38
CA MET A 1 -18.35 11.87 15.12
C MET A 1 -18.09 11.81 13.62
N ALA A 2 -17.26 12.71 13.08
CA ALA A 2 -16.77 12.56 11.72
C ALA A 2 -15.69 11.48 11.73
N SER A 3 -16.10 10.27 11.36
CA SER A 3 -15.25 9.09 11.27
C SER A 3 -14.01 9.40 10.43
N LEU A 4 -12.83 8.89 10.83
CA LEU A 4 -11.54 9.09 10.14
C LEU A 4 -11.65 8.92 8.60
N ILE A 5 -12.57 8.07 8.16
CA ILE A 5 -12.95 7.84 6.77
C ILE A 5 -13.37 9.13 6.05
N SER A 6 -14.15 10.01 6.68
CA SER A 6 -14.57 11.29 6.10
C SER A 6 -13.39 12.24 5.92
N ARG A 7 -12.41 12.23 6.83
CA ARG A 7 -11.19 13.05 6.71
C ARG A 7 -10.26 12.52 5.61
N VAL A 8 -10.13 11.20 5.50
CA VAL A 8 -9.41 10.55 4.39
C VAL A 8 -10.11 10.86 3.06
N ARG A 9 -11.44 10.76 2.99
CA ARG A 9 -12.21 11.10 1.78
C ARG A 9 -12.06 12.58 1.42
N ALA A 10 -12.15 13.48 2.39
CA ALA A 10 -11.91 14.91 2.17
C ALA A 10 -10.48 15.17 1.69
N TYR A 11 -9.48 14.50 2.27
CA TYR A 11 -8.08 14.60 1.85
C TYR A 11 -7.89 14.06 0.43
N LEU A 12 -8.47 12.91 0.09
CA LEU A 12 -8.41 12.31 -1.25
C LEU A 12 -9.13 13.17 -2.30
N SER A 13 -10.14 13.95 -1.90
CA SER A 13 -10.80 14.93 -2.78
C SER A 13 -9.95 16.17 -3.08
N THR A 14 -8.87 16.42 -2.33
CA THR A 14 -7.95 17.54 -2.62
C THR A 14 -7.04 17.23 -3.81
N PRO A 15 -6.53 18.25 -4.53
CA PRO A 15 -5.55 18.05 -5.60
C PRO A 15 -4.27 17.33 -5.13
N GLN A 16 -3.88 17.50 -3.86
CA GLN A 16 -2.75 16.76 -3.27
C GLN A 16 -3.08 15.28 -3.06
N GLY A 17 -4.27 14.98 -2.55
CA GLY A 17 -4.75 13.60 -2.39
C GLY A 17 -4.88 12.86 -3.72
N ARG A 18 -5.42 13.53 -4.75
CA ARG A 18 -5.47 12.97 -6.11
C ARG A 18 -4.08 12.65 -6.66
N ARG A 19 -3.09 13.55 -6.51
CA ARG A 19 -1.70 13.28 -6.93
C ARG A 19 -1.11 12.06 -6.22
N ASN A 20 -1.35 11.92 -4.93
CA ASN A 20 -0.86 10.77 -4.16
C ASN A 20 -1.58 9.48 -4.56
N LEU A 21 -2.89 9.55 -4.82
CA LEU A 21 -3.67 8.42 -5.32
C LEU A 21 -3.22 7.98 -6.71
N GLU A 22 -2.96 8.92 -7.62
CA GLU A 22 -2.46 8.61 -8.96
C GLU A 22 -1.05 8.02 -8.91
N LYS A 23 -0.15 8.56 -8.07
CA LYS A 23 1.16 7.93 -7.82
C LYS A 23 1.01 6.51 -7.30
N ALA A 24 0.11 6.30 -6.32
CA ALA A 24 -0.16 4.98 -5.76
C ALA A 24 -0.74 4.02 -6.81
N LYS A 25 -1.69 4.47 -7.64
CA LYS A 25 -2.26 3.69 -8.75
C LYS A 25 -1.20 3.32 -9.78
N THR A 26 -0.34 4.27 -10.17
CA THR A 26 0.77 4.01 -11.10
C THR A 26 1.75 3.01 -10.52
N MET A 27 2.15 3.18 -9.26
CA MET A 27 3.01 2.22 -8.56
C MET A 27 2.36 0.83 -8.42
N ALA A 28 1.04 0.77 -8.21
CA ALA A 28 0.28 -0.47 -8.09
C ALA A 28 0.03 -1.14 -9.45
N ARG A 29 -0.08 -0.37 -10.53
CA ARG A 29 -0.24 -0.86 -11.91
C ARG A 29 1.04 -1.49 -12.43
N ASP A 30 2.19 -1.18 -11.83
CA ASP A 30 3.48 -1.74 -12.21
C ASP A 30 3.66 -3.18 -11.66
N PRO A 31 3.64 -4.23 -12.51
CA PRO A 31 3.79 -5.61 -12.06
C PRO A 31 5.17 -5.87 -11.44
N ARG A 32 6.19 -5.10 -11.84
CA ARG A 32 7.54 -5.16 -11.27
C ARG A 32 7.56 -4.74 -9.80
N ASN A 33 6.78 -3.72 -9.44
CA ASN A 33 6.65 -3.29 -8.04
C ASN A 33 5.84 -4.29 -7.23
N GLN A 34 4.82 -4.91 -7.82
CA GLN A 34 4.08 -5.99 -7.16
C GLN A 34 4.98 -7.19 -6.85
N GLN A 35 5.86 -7.60 -7.77
CA GLN A 35 6.81 -8.68 -7.53
C GLN A 35 7.80 -8.33 -6.40
N ARG A 36 8.33 -7.10 -6.40
CA ARG A 36 9.20 -6.62 -5.32
C ARG A 36 8.47 -6.57 -3.98
N ALA A 37 7.24 -6.04 -3.95
CA ALA A 37 6.40 -6.01 -2.76
C ALA A 37 6.08 -7.43 -2.26
N ARG A 38 5.72 -8.35 -3.14
CA ARG A 38 5.50 -9.77 -2.82
C ARG A 38 6.76 -10.41 -2.27
N SER A 39 7.94 -10.14 -2.84
CA SER A 39 9.22 -10.67 -2.34
C SER A 39 9.57 -10.13 -0.97
N LEU A 40 9.38 -8.82 -0.73
CA LEU A 40 9.59 -8.20 0.58
C LEU A 40 8.60 -8.74 1.62
N LEU A 41 7.32 -8.84 1.25
CA LEU A 41 6.29 -9.44 2.10
C LEU A 41 6.60 -10.90 2.39
N ALA A 42 7.00 -11.70 1.40
CA ALA A 42 7.40 -13.09 1.56
C ALA A 42 8.63 -13.25 2.47
N ARG A 43 9.57 -12.31 2.45
CA ARG A 43 10.68 -12.27 3.41
C ARG A 43 10.23 -11.93 4.82
N LEU A 44 9.29 -10.99 4.96
CA LEU A 44 8.71 -10.59 6.25
C LEU A 44 7.84 -11.69 6.86
N THR A 45 7.01 -12.35 6.05
CA THR A 45 6.17 -13.49 6.49
C THR A 45 7.00 -14.78 6.64
N GLY A 46 7.96 -15.03 5.75
CA GLY A 46 8.86 -16.18 5.80
C GLY A 46 9.84 -16.17 6.97
N LYS A 47 10.18 -14.99 7.52
CA LYS A 47 10.88 -14.90 8.82
C LYS A 47 10.00 -15.36 10.00
N ARG A 48 8.68 -15.33 9.84
CA ARG A 48 7.72 -15.74 10.87
C ARG A 48 7.40 -17.23 10.82
N SER A 49 7.74 -17.92 9.73
CA SER A 49 7.45 -19.34 9.48
C SER A 49 8.69 -20.20 9.26
N ARG A 50 9.80 -19.91 9.96
CA ARG A 50 10.84 -20.92 10.22
C ARG A 50 10.54 -21.64 11.53
N PRO A 51 9.78 -22.75 11.55
CA PRO A 51 10.01 -23.73 12.58
C PRO A 51 11.42 -24.29 12.30
N ARG A 52 12.37 -23.96 13.18
CA ARG A 52 13.60 -24.73 13.30
C ARG A 52 13.20 -26.07 13.89
N TYR A 53 13.04 -27.10 13.06
CA TYR A 53 13.18 -28.50 13.43
C TYR A 53 13.68 -29.27 12.23
#